data_AF-A0A6N9CAW6-F1
#
_entry.id   AF-A0A6N9CAW6-F1
#
_cell.length_a   1.000
_cell.length_b   1.000
_cell.length_c   1.000
_cell.angle_alpha   90.00
_cell.angle_beta   90.00
_cell.angle_gamma   90.00
#
_symmetry.space_group_name_H-M   'P 1'
#
loop_
_entity.id
_entity.type
_entity.pdbx_description
1 polymer ?
#
loop_
_entity_poly.entity_id
_entity_poly.type
_entity_poly.pdbx_seq_one_letter_code
_entity_poly.pdbx_strand_id
1 'polypeptide(L)' 'MTTEQERQVALLLKDRILAGMNQPIQQIILYGSRAQGQERPDSDFDLLVVAADPVVK' A
#
# COMPACT_ATOMS: atom_id res chain seq x y z
N MET A 1 -16.10 -5.98 5.19
CA MET A 1 -15.02 -6.88 5.64
C MET A 1 -14.82 -6.66 7.13
N THR A 2 -14.25 -7.61 7.86
CA THR A 2 -13.78 -7.32 9.24
C THR A 2 -12.47 -6.54 9.17
N THR A 3 -12.16 -5.75 10.20
CA THR A 3 -10.88 -5.01 10.30
C THR A 3 -9.67 -5.93 10.15
N GLU A 4 -9.77 -7.18 10.65
CA GLU A 4 -8.70 -8.17 10.48
C GLU A 4 -8.57 -8.64 9.03
N GLN A 5 -9.67 -8.86 8.31
CA GLN A 5 -9.62 -9.18 6.88
C GLN A 5 -8.98 -8.05 6.06
N GLU A 6 -9.33 -6.80 6.35
CA GLU A 6 -8.75 -5.63 5.67
C GLU A 6 -7.25 -5.50 5.94
N ARG A 7 -6.83 -5.77 7.18
CA ARG A 7 -5.43 -5.84 7.55
C ARG A 7 -4.69 -6.92 6.77
N GLN A 8 -5.27 -8.11 6.61
CA GLN A 8 -4.67 -9.20 5.84
C GLN A 8 -4.54 -8.83 4.35
N VAL A 9 -5.55 -8.15 3.78
CA VAL A 9 -5.47 -7.63 2.40
C VAL A 9 -4.34 -6.59 2.27
N ALA A 10 -4.22 -5.65 3.20
CA ALA A 10 -3.16 -4.65 3.18
C ALA A 10 -1.75 -5.29 3.26
N LEU A 11 -1.59 -6.31 4.10
CA LEU A 11 -0.34 -7.06 4.21
C LEU A 11 -0.01 -7.83 2.92
N LEU A 12 -1.01 -8.49 2.31
CA LEU A 12 -0.84 -9.16 1.02
C LEU A 12 -0.43 -8.19 -0.09
N LEU A 13 -1.04 -7.01 -0.15
CA LEU A 13 -0.67 -5.97 -1.10
C LEU A 13 0.77 -5.50 -0.89
N LYS A 14 1.15 -5.22 0.36
CA LYS A 14 2.52 -4.85 0.73
C LYS A 14 3.52 -5.90 0.26
N ASP A 15 3.27 -7.17 0.55
CA ASP A 15 4.20 -8.27 0.20
C ASP A 15 4.33 -8.44 -1.32
N ARG A 16 3.22 -8.30 -2.07
CA ARG A 16 3.24 -8.32 -3.53
C ARG A 16 3.98 -7.14 -4.14
N ILE A 17 3.81 -5.94 -3.60
CA ILE A 17 4.53 -4.73 -4.03
C ILE A 17 6.03 -4.93 -3.81
N LEU A 18 6.43 -5.41 -2.63
CA LEU A 18 7.84 -5.67 -2.31
C LEU A 18 8.46 -6.75 -3.22
N ALA A 19 7.71 -7.80 -3.55
CA ALA A 19 8.19 -8.88 -4.42
C ALA A 19 8.26 -8.48 -5.90
N GLY A 20 7.42 -7.54 -6.36
CA GLY A 20 7.32 -7.13 -7.76
C GLY A 20 8.24 -5.98 -8.17
N MET A 21 8.86 -5.29 -7.21
CA MET A 21 9.65 -4.09 -7.46
C MET A 21 11.14 -4.40 -7.55
N ASN A 22 11.77 -4.04 -8.66
CA ASN A 22 13.20 -4.22 -8.89
C ASN A 22 14.08 -3.12 -8.27
N GLN A 23 13.49 -2.21 -7.50
CA GLN A 23 14.16 -1.06 -6.88
C GLN A 23 13.83 -1.03 -5.38
N PRO A 24 14.76 -0.56 -4.53
CA PRO A 24 14.49 -0.44 -3.10
C PRO A 24 13.29 0.46 -2.84
N ILE A 25 12.32 -0.03 -2.07
CA ILE A 25 11.19 0.77 -1.62
C ILE A 25 11.57 1.42 -0.29
N GLN A 26 11.42 2.74 -0.21
CA GLN A 26 11.62 3.48 1.03
C GLN A 26 10.35 3.43 1.89
N GLN A 27 9.19 3.66 1.27
CA GLN A 27 7.92 3.77 1.98
C GLN A 27 6.74 3.27 1.11
N ILE A 28 5.73 2.70 1.79
CA ILE A 28 4.40 2.42 1.22
C ILE A 28 3.39 3.10 2.12
N ILE A 29 2.61 4.03 1.58
CA ILE A 29 1.68 4.88 2.32
C ILE A 29 0.26 4.56 1.86
N LEU A 30 -0.62 4.22 2.81
CA LEU A 30 -2.06 4.14 2.59
C LEU A 30 -2.64 5.55 2.67
N TYR A 31 -3.42 5.94 1.66
CA TYR A 31 -4.17 7.19 1.66
C TYR A 31 -5.63 6.94 1.30
N GLY A 32 -6.38 8.00 1.00
CA GLY A 32 -7.78 7.88 0.59
C GLY A 32 -8.73 7.53 1.73
N SER A 33 -9.92 7.05 1.39
CA SER A 33 -11.03 6.87 2.33
C SER A 33 -10.69 5.89 3.46
N ARG A 34 -9.92 4.83 3.15
CA ARG A 34 -9.48 3.82 4.13
C ARG A 34 -8.51 4.37 5.17
N ALA A 35 -7.63 5.30 4.79
CA ALA A 35 -6.75 5.96 5.74
C ALA A 35 -7.49 6.95 6.65
N GLN A 36 -8.64 7.47 6.19
CA GLN A 36 -9.47 8.44 6.91
C GLN A 36 -10.58 7.78 7.74
N GLY A 37 -10.78 6.47 7.64
CA GLY A 37 -11.91 5.76 8.29
C GLY A 37 -13.27 6.08 7.65
N GLN A 38 -13.28 6.50 6.38
CA GLN A 38 -14.48 6.88 5.62
C GLN A 38 -14.75 5.90 4.46
N GLU A 39 -14.14 4.73 4.50
CA GLU A 39 -14.33 3.69 3.50
C GLU A 39 -15.73 3.10 3.51
N ARG A 40 -16.21 2.75 2.32
CA ARG A 40 -17.40 1.96 2.10
C ARG A 40 -17.01 0.50 1.85
N PRO A 41 -17.96 -0.45 1.92
CA PRO A 41 -17.67 -1.86 1.66
C PRO A 41 -17.04 -2.14 0.30
N ASP A 42 -17.26 -1.28 -0.68
CA ASP A 42 -16.75 -1.32 -2.05
C ASP A 42 -15.54 -0.39 -2.29
N SER A 43 -15.02 0.28 -1.25
CA SER A 43 -13.87 1.18 -1.40
C SER A 43 -12.60 0.41 -1.78
N ASP A 44 -11.83 1.00 -2.69
CA ASP A 44 -10.52 0.49 -3.10
C ASP A 44 -9.43 0.77 -2.05
N PHE A 45 -8.21 0.27 -2.33
CA PHE A 45 -7.00 0.59 -1.57
C PHE A 45 -6.13 1.57 -2.38
N ASP A 46 -6.04 2.80 -1.90
CA ASP A 46 -5.18 3.82 -2.49
C ASP A 46 -3.78 3.77 -1.83
N LEU A 47 -2.79 3.34 -2.60
CA LEU A 47 -1.40 3.17 -2.13
C LEU A 47 -0.43 4.07 -2.91
N LEU A 48 0.41 4.81 -2.17
CA LEU A 48 1.54 5.55 -2.72
C LEU A 48 2.83 4.82 -2.35
N VAL A 49 3.64 4.47 -3.35
CA VAL A 49 4.92 3.79 -3.15
C VAL A 49 6.04 4.77 -3.47
N VAL A 50 6.88 5.05 -2.48
CA VAL A 50 8.10 5.85 -2.63
C VAL A 50 9.26 4.89 -2.83
N ALA A 51 9.77 4.82 -4.05
CA ALA A 51 11.00 4.10 -4.34
C ALA A 51 12.22 4.98 -4.04
N ALA A 52 13.35 4.36 -3.73
CA ALA A 52 14.62 5.06 -3.75
C ALA A 52 14.91 5.47 -5.19
N ASP A 53 15.10 6.76 -5.40
CA ASP A 53 15.66 7.25 -6.66
C ASP A 53 16.97 6.48 -6.90
N PRO A 54 17.20 5.86 -8.07
CA PRO A 54 18.57 5.61 -8.45
C PRO A 54 19.24 6.98 -8.43
N VAL A 55 20.20 7.19 -7.54
CA VAL A 55 21.07 8.37 -7.61
C VAL A 55 21.78 8.27 -8.95
N VAL A 56 21.15 8.81 -10.01
CA VAL A 56 21.80 9.04 -11.29
C VAL A 56 22.69 10.25 -11.03
N LYS A 57 23.93 9.93 -10.65
CA LYS A 57 25.14 10.75 -10.55
C LYS A 57 24.97 12.27 -10.59
#